data_AF-A0A652YPD2-F1
#
_entry.id   AF-A0A652YPD2-F1
#
_cell.length_a   1.000
_cell.length_b   1.000
_cell.length_c   1.000
_cell.angle_alpha   90.00
_cell.angle_beta   90.00
_cell.angle_gamma   90.00
#
_symmetry.space_group_name_H-M   'P 1'
#
loop_
_entity.id
_entity.type
_entity.pdbx_description
1 polymer ?
#
loop_
_entity_poly.entity_id
_entity_poly.type
_entity_poly.pdbx_seq_one_letter_code
_entity_poly.pdbx_strand_id
1 'polypeptide(L)'
;MELGVHFALSDHVATELLDARGDDDRLDALVEDIEETGRSEFSCDTDKAWDPILCSLSDGGYQRAPENWPACGVILGDEDLNTNTDDQLITYMTPNRVAEVASYLAEITEFEFGAGYDAMPLDDRNPEYGVDERTYAWGWLQEVVDFFQRAARDDRHVVFTVRF
;
A
#
# COMPACT_ATOMS: atom_id res chain seq x y z
N MET A 1 7.13 8.35 -12.83
CA MET A 1 5.71 7.93 -12.93
C MET A 1 5.56 6.88 -11.87
N GLU A 2 4.89 7.25 -10.80
CA GLU A 2 5.02 6.59 -9.50
C GLU A 2 3.93 5.54 -9.39
N LEU A 3 4.20 4.36 -9.95
CA LEU A 3 3.24 3.26 -9.98
C LEU A 3 3.41 2.45 -8.70
N GLY A 4 2.38 2.44 -7.86
CA GLY A 4 2.35 1.63 -6.66
C GLY A 4 1.96 0.20 -6.97
N VAL A 5 2.58 -0.78 -6.31
CA VAL A 5 2.23 -2.20 -6.46
C VAL A 5 2.27 -2.90 -5.10
N HIS A 6 1.26 -3.73 -4.83
CA HIS A 6 1.22 -4.63 -3.68
C HIS A 6 1.57 -6.05 -4.10
N PHE A 7 2.39 -6.73 -3.29
CA PHE A 7 2.75 -8.14 -3.46
C PHE A 7 2.34 -8.93 -2.22
N ALA A 8 1.62 -10.04 -2.44
CA ALA A 8 1.36 -11.02 -1.42
C ALA A 8 2.48 -12.07 -1.42
N LEU A 9 3.13 -12.25 -0.29
CA LEU A 9 4.35 -13.05 -0.17
C LEU A 9 4.16 -14.24 0.77
N SER A 10 4.89 -15.32 0.47
CA SER A 10 5.09 -16.43 1.40
C SER A 10 6.08 -16.06 2.50
N ASP A 11 6.08 -16.81 3.60
CA ASP A 11 7.03 -16.64 4.72
C ASP A 11 8.49 -16.62 4.26
N HIS A 12 8.83 -17.46 3.28
CA HIS A 12 10.19 -17.58 2.79
C HIS A 12 10.66 -16.30 2.10
N VAL A 13 9.86 -15.74 1.20
CA VAL A 13 10.19 -14.52 0.46
C VAL A 13 10.16 -13.31 1.40
N ALA A 14 9.18 -13.24 2.31
CA ALA A 14 9.12 -12.20 3.33
C ALA A 14 10.38 -12.20 4.22
N THR A 15 10.88 -13.38 4.62
CA THR A 15 12.11 -13.50 5.42
C THR A 15 13.31 -12.89 4.69
N GLU A 16 13.45 -13.12 3.38
CA GLU A 16 14.57 -12.55 2.61
C GLU A 16 14.55 -11.02 2.56
N LEU A 17 13.36 -10.43 2.42
CA LEU A 17 13.16 -8.98 2.46
C LEU A 17 13.45 -8.40 3.85
N LEU A 18 12.97 -9.06 4.91
CA LEU A 18 13.25 -8.64 6.28
C LEU A 18 14.73 -8.73 6.63
N ASP A 19 15.44 -9.73 6.10
CA ASP A 19 16.90 -9.87 6.22
C ASP A 19 17.69 -8.83 5.42
N ALA A 20 17.06 -8.15 4.46
CA ALA A 20 17.62 -7.05 3.67
C ALA A 20 17.24 -5.67 4.21
N ARG A 21 16.46 -5.60 5.30
CA ARG A 21 15.99 -4.33 5.88
C ARG A 21 17.16 -3.36 6.14
N GLY A 22 17.01 -2.15 5.62
CA GLY A 22 17.98 -1.07 5.68
C GLY A 22 19.21 -1.22 4.77
N ASP A 23 19.23 -2.23 3.91
CA ASP A 23 20.17 -2.39 2.81
C ASP A 23 19.42 -2.12 1.49
N ASP A 24 19.32 -0.84 1.13
CA ASP A 24 18.46 -0.36 0.04
C ASP A 24 18.84 -1.00 -1.32
N ASP A 25 20.14 -1.16 -1.62
CA ASP A 25 20.60 -1.85 -2.84
C ASP A 25 20.11 -3.30 -2.90
N ARG A 26 20.10 -4.00 -1.76
CA ARG A 26 19.64 -5.39 -1.68
C ARG A 26 18.11 -5.49 -1.73
N LEU A 27 17.40 -4.54 -1.12
CA LEU A 27 15.94 -4.46 -1.20
C LEU A 27 15.48 -4.22 -2.65
N ASP A 28 16.13 -3.31 -3.36
CA ASP A 28 15.81 -3.01 -4.76
C ASP A 28 15.98 -4.24 -5.65
N ALA A 29 17.09 -4.96 -5.50
CA ALA A 29 17.34 -6.18 -6.24
C ALA A 29 16.31 -7.29 -5.92
N LEU A 30 15.88 -7.40 -4.66
CA LEU A 30 14.85 -8.38 -4.25
C LEU A 30 13.46 -7.99 -4.78
N VAL A 31 13.10 -6.71 -4.75
CA VAL A 31 11.83 -6.22 -5.29
C VAL A 31 11.77 -6.42 -6.80
N GLU A 32 12.84 -6.07 -7.52
CA GLU A 32 12.94 -6.31 -8.97
C GLU A 32 12.82 -7.81 -9.29
N ASP A 33 13.51 -8.68 -8.53
CA ASP A 33 13.37 -10.13 -8.68
C ASP A 33 11.93 -10.62 -8.42
N ILE A 34 11.24 -10.09 -7.40
CA ILE A 34 9.82 -10.42 -7.13
C ILE A 34 8.93 -10.02 -8.31
N GLU A 35 9.12 -8.81 -8.84
CA GLU A 35 8.39 -8.26 -9.99
C GLU A 35 8.60 -9.08 -11.27
N GLU A 36 9.85 -9.45 -11.57
CA GLU A 36 10.19 -10.09 -12.85
C GLU A 36 9.98 -11.61 -12.85
N THR A 37 10.16 -12.27 -11.71
CA THR A 37 10.18 -13.73 -11.64
C THR A 37 8.89 -14.35 -11.10
N GLY A 38 7.97 -13.52 -10.60
CA GLY A 38 6.69 -13.99 -10.05
C GLY A 38 6.85 -14.77 -8.75
N ARG A 39 7.83 -14.39 -7.91
CA ARG A 39 8.04 -14.97 -6.57
C ARG A 39 6.94 -14.56 -5.57
N SER A 40 6.17 -13.54 -5.89
CA SER A 40 4.91 -13.25 -5.19
C SER A 40 3.87 -14.32 -5.49
N GLU A 41 3.03 -14.63 -4.52
CA GLU A 41 1.88 -15.51 -4.71
C GLU A 41 0.83 -14.89 -5.65
N PHE A 42 0.69 -13.57 -5.55
CA PHE A 42 -0.08 -12.70 -6.44
C PHE A 42 0.26 -11.24 -6.13
N SER A 43 -0.08 -10.34 -7.04
CA SER A 43 0.12 -8.90 -6.91
C SER A 43 -1.15 -8.13 -7.27
N CYS A 44 -1.17 -6.86 -6.91
CA CYS A 44 -2.17 -5.88 -7.31
C CYS A 44 -1.44 -4.58 -7.66
N ASP A 45 -1.54 -4.15 -8.91
CA ASP A 45 -1.15 -2.79 -9.27
C ASP A 45 -2.12 -1.85 -8.56
N THR A 46 -1.60 -0.85 -7.85
CA THR A 46 -2.38 0.29 -7.35
C THR A 46 -2.20 1.50 -8.28
N ASP A 47 -1.26 1.42 -9.23
CA ASP A 47 -0.95 2.48 -10.20
C ASP A 47 -0.71 3.79 -9.44
N LYS A 48 -1.02 4.96 -10.01
CA LYS A 48 -0.91 6.26 -9.32
C LYS A 48 -1.98 6.48 -8.25
N ALA A 49 -2.91 5.55 -8.06
CA ALA A 49 -4.00 5.73 -7.11
C ALA A 49 -3.54 5.57 -5.65
N TRP A 50 -2.31 5.10 -5.40
CA TRP A 50 -1.83 4.86 -4.03
C TRP A 50 -1.87 6.12 -3.17
N ASP A 51 -1.52 7.28 -3.74
CA ASP A 51 -1.48 8.57 -3.03
C ASP A 51 -2.88 9.09 -2.67
N PRO A 52 -3.83 9.24 -3.62
CA PRO A 52 -5.19 9.64 -3.28
C PRO A 52 -5.91 8.59 -2.41
N ILE A 53 -5.54 7.30 -2.49
CA ILE A 53 -6.05 6.27 -1.56
C ILE A 53 -5.54 6.53 -0.14
N LEU A 54 -4.23 6.73 0.05
CA LEU A 54 -3.65 7.03 1.36
C LEU A 54 -4.29 8.28 1.97
N CYS A 55 -4.32 9.37 1.20
CA CYS A 55 -4.84 10.65 1.67
C CYS A 55 -6.34 10.61 1.97
N SER A 56 -7.11 9.78 1.27
CA SER A 56 -8.54 9.61 1.52
C SER A 56 -8.83 8.78 2.77
N LEU A 57 -8.06 7.71 3.00
CA LEU A 57 -8.32 6.76 4.08
C LEU A 57 -7.70 7.19 5.42
N SER A 58 -6.59 7.93 5.40
CA SER A 58 -5.79 8.22 6.60
C SER A 58 -5.65 9.71 6.86
N ASP A 59 -6.20 10.18 7.97
CA ASP A 59 -6.05 11.55 8.49
C ASP A 59 -4.62 11.76 9.05
N GLY A 60 -3.65 11.95 8.16
CA GLY A 60 -2.25 12.20 8.54
C GLY A 60 -1.24 12.05 7.42
N GLY A 61 -1.69 11.85 6.18
CA GLY A 61 -0.83 11.63 5.02
C GLY A 61 0.12 10.46 5.25
N TYR A 62 1.42 10.71 5.11
CA TYR A 62 2.50 9.72 5.15
C TYR A 62 2.93 9.29 6.57
N GLN A 63 2.08 9.51 7.59
CA GLN A 63 2.41 9.21 8.98
C GLN A 63 1.74 7.92 9.47
N ARG A 64 2.54 6.97 9.96
CA ARG A 64 2.07 5.81 10.74
C ARG A 64 1.74 6.21 12.18
N ALA A 65 0.65 6.93 12.37
CA ALA A 65 0.14 7.25 13.69
C ALA A 65 -0.83 6.14 14.18
N PRO A 66 -0.80 5.72 15.46
CA PRO A 66 -1.70 4.70 15.97
C PRO A 66 -3.19 4.99 15.75
N GLU A 67 -3.58 6.27 15.75
CA GLU A 67 -4.93 6.75 15.47
C GLU A 67 -5.39 6.54 14.02
N ASN A 68 -4.44 6.40 13.09
CA ASN A 68 -4.70 6.18 11.66
C ASN A 68 -4.66 4.70 11.29
N TRP A 69 -4.31 3.83 12.23
CA TRP A 69 -4.35 2.39 12.02
C TRP A 69 -5.80 1.88 12.13
N PRO A 70 -6.29 1.02 11.22
CA PRO A 70 -5.56 0.31 10.16
C PRO A 70 -5.52 1.02 8.79
N ALA A 71 -6.15 2.18 8.65
CA ALA A 71 -6.29 2.87 7.37
C ALA A 71 -4.96 3.22 6.69
N CYS A 72 -3.99 3.75 7.43
CA CYS A 72 -2.67 4.07 6.89
C CYS A 72 -1.90 2.82 6.42
N GLY A 73 -2.21 1.65 6.98
CA GLY A 73 -1.58 0.38 6.65
C GLY A 73 -1.82 -0.06 5.21
N VAL A 74 -2.89 0.41 4.56
CA VAL A 74 -3.19 0.08 3.15
C VAL A 74 -2.00 0.39 2.23
N ILE A 75 -1.29 1.50 2.47
CA ILE A 75 -0.11 1.90 1.69
C ILE A 75 1.16 1.86 2.54
N LEU A 76 1.12 2.38 3.77
CA LEU A 76 2.32 2.55 4.58
C LEU A 76 2.77 1.26 5.28
N GLY A 77 1.99 0.19 5.28
CA GLY A 77 2.38 -1.03 5.96
C GLY A 77 2.56 -0.87 7.48
N ASP A 78 3.16 -1.89 8.11
CA ASP A 78 3.58 -1.87 9.51
C ASP A 78 4.88 -1.07 9.70
N GLU A 79 5.77 -1.14 8.71
CA GLU A 79 7.10 -0.52 8.75
C GLU A 79 7.66 -0.26 7.34
N ASP A 80 8.59 0.70 7.26
CA ASP A 80 9.48 0.87 6.11
C ASP A 80 10.60 -0.17 6.17
N LEU A 81 10.90 -0.79 5.03
CA LEU A 81 12.06 -1.67 4.89
C LEU A 81 13.31 -0.91 4.47
N ASN A 82 13.17 0.10 3.62
CA ASN A 82 14.27 0.92 3.11
C ASN A 82 14.54 2.14 4.00
N THR A 83 15.76 2.69 3.92
CA THR A 83 16.15 3.91 4.66
C THR A 83 16.01 5.19 3.85
N ASN A 84 16.26 5.13 2.54
CA ASN A 84 16.07 6.27 1.64
C ASN A 84 14.63 6.25 1.10
N THR A 85 13.72 6.95 1.79
CA THR A 85 12.31 7.05 1.40
C THR A 85 12.03 8.16 0.40
N ASP A 86 13.04 8.94 -0.01
CA ASP A 86 12.86 10.08 -0.92
C ASP A 86 12.78 9.64 -2.40
N ASP A 87 13.40 8.51 -2.75
CA ASP A 87 13.44 7.97 -4.12
C ASP A 87 12.50 6.77 -4.31
N GLN A 88 12.26 6.01 -3.24
CA GLN A 88 11.42 4.82 -3.27
C GLN A 88 10.80 4.58 -1.89
N LEU A 89 9.61 4.01 -1.85
CA LEU A 89 8.99 3.51 -0.64
C LEU A 89 8.81 2.00 -0.77
N ILE A 90 9.34 1.23 0.19
CA ILE A 90 9.15 -0.22 0.30
C ILE A 90 8.62 -0.50 1.70
N THR A 91 7.34 -0.82 1.82
CA THR A 91 6.71 -1.09 3.11
C THR A 91 6.38 -2.56 3.27
N TYR A 92 6.32 -3.02 4.51
CA TYR A 92 6.04 -4.42 4.85
C TYR A 92 4.92 -4.54 5.87
N MET A 93 4.15 -5.61 5.76
CA MET A 93 3.08 -5.96 6.68
C MET A 93 3.04 -7.46 6.99
N THR A 94 2.89 -7.77 8.28
CA THR A 94 2.71 -9.15 8.76
C THR A 94 1.30 -9.69 8.47
N PRO A 95 1.08 -11.02 8.40
CA PRO A 95 -0.24 -11.58 8.07
C PRO A 95 -1.37 -11.17 9.03
N ASN A 96 -1.07 -11.05 10.33
CA ASN A 96 -2.05 -10.57 11.32
C ASN A 96 -2.49 -9.13 11.01
N ARG A 97 -1.55 -8.28 10.59
CA ARG A 97 -1.81 -6.88 10.27
C ARG A 97 -2.53 -6.74 8.93
N VAL A 98 -2.21 -7.61 7.97
CA VAL A 98 -2.96 -7.76 6.72
C VAL A 98 -4.43 -8.08 7.01
N ALA A 99 -4.71 -8.96 7.98
CA ALA A 99 -6.08 -9.28 8.38
C ALA A 99 -6.83 -8.10 9.03
N GLU A 100 -6.14 -7.25 9.80
CA GLU A 100 -6.71 -6.02 10.36
C GLU A 100 -7.07 -5.02 9.24
N VAL A 101 -6.17 -4.82 8.27
CA VAL A 101 -6.44 -3.96 7.11
C VAL A 101 -7.56 -4.51 6.24
N ALA A 102 -7.58 -5.82 5.97
CA ALA A 102 -8.65 -6.45 5.21
C ALA A 102 -10.01 -6.28 5.91
N SER A 103 -10.07 -6.40 7.24
CA SER A 103 -11.32 -6.20 7.98
C SER A 103 -11.82 -4.76 7.88
N TYR A 104 -10.92 -3.78 7.94
CA TYR A 104 -11.25 -2.38 7.75
C TYR A 104 -11.74 -2.06 6.33
N LEU A 105 -11.00 -2.53 5.31
CA LEU A 105 -11.34 -2.32 3.90
C LEU A 105 -12.69 -2.94 3.51
N ALA A 106 -13.16 -3.96 4.23
CA ALA A 106 -14.48 -4.56 4.02
C ALA A 106 -15.65 -3.63 4.39
N GLU A 107 -15.41 -2.62 5.23
CA GLU A 107 -16.44 -1.68 5.71
C GLU A 107 -16.48 -0.39 4.86
N ILE A 108 -15.32 0.07 4.38
CA ILE A 108 -15.04 0.57 3.03
C ILE A 108 -16.19 0.98 2.08
N THR A 109 -16.98 2.04 2.30
CA THR A 109 -17.93 2.50 1.27
C THR A 109 -17.40 3.60 0.34
N GLU A 110 -17.95 3.69 -0.89
CA GLU A 110 -17.64 4.78 -1.83
C GLU A 110 -17.96 6.16 -1.23
N PHE A 111 -19.00 6.22 -0.38
CA PHE A 111 -19.38 7.45 0.30
C PHE A 111 -18.33 7.89 1.32
N GLU A 112 -17.85 6.97 2.16
CA GLU A 112 -16.80 7.26 3.15
C GLU A 112 -15.48 7.62 2.48
N PHE A 113 -15.08 6.85 1.47
CA PHE A 113 -13.91 7.17 0.65
C PHE A 113 -14.05 8.54 -0.02
N GLY A 114 -15.21 8.85 -0.60
CA GLY A 114 -15.44 10.16 -1.22
C GLY A 114 -15.37 11.30 -0.22
N ALA A 115 -15.89 11.10 0.99
CA ALA A 115 -15.84 12.10 2.06
C ALA A 115 -14.41 12.37 2.53
N GLY A 116 -13.59 11.32 2.70
CA GLY A 116 -12.16 11.46 3.03
C GLY A 116 -11.38 12.20 1.95
N TYR A 117 -11.56 11.78 0.69
CA TYR A 117 -10.95 12.45 -0.46
C TYR A 117 -11.33 13.94 -0.55
N ASP A 118 -12.62 14.28 -0.37
CA ASP A 118 -13.08 15.66 -0.44
C ASP A 118 -12.54 16.52 0.72
N ALA A 119 -12.22 15.90 1.86
CA ALA A 119 -11.65 16.53 3.05
C ALA A 119 -10.12 16.72 2.99
N MET A 120 -9.45 16.13 2.00
CA MET A 120 -8.00 16.18 1.79
C MET A 120 -7.45 17.62 1.92
N PRO A 121 -6.43 17.87 2.76
CA PRO A 121 -5.79 19.19 2.88
C PRO A 121 -5.28 19.71 1.53
N LEU A 122 -5.32 21.04 1.33
CA LEU A 122 -4.90 21.64 0.05
C LEU A 122 -3.46 21.31 -0.34
N ASP A 123 -2.57 21.15 0.65
CA ASP A 123 -1.15 20.86 0.43
C ASP A 123 -0.91 19.40 0.00
N ASP A 124 -1.89 18.51 0.23
CA ASP A 124 -1.83 17.09 -0.15
C ASP A 124 -2.51 16.83 -1.51
N ARG A 125 -3.14 17.85 -2.11
CA ARG A 125 -3.84 17.72 -3.40
C ARG A 125 -2.86 17.85 -4.55
N ASN A 126 -2.76 16.80 -5.36
CA ASN A 126 -2.01 16.85 -6.61
C ASN A 126 -2.75 17.67 -7.70
N PRO A 127 -2.10 17.98 -8.84
CA PRO A 127 -2.72 18.71 -9.94
C PRO A 127 -3.95 18.04 -10.58
N GLU A 128 -4.06 16.71 -10.45
CA GLU A 128 -5.14 15.88 -10.95
C GLU A 128 -6.37 15.84 -10.03
N TYR A 129 -6.28 16.44 -8.84
CA TYR A 129 -7.36 16.46 -7.86
C TYR A 129 -8.70 16.87 -8.48
N GLY A 130 -9.71 16.02 -8.29
CA GLY A 130 -11.04 16.24 -8.83
C GLY A 130 -11.86 14.96 -8.94
N VAL A 131 -13.04 15.08 -9.55
CA VAL A 131 -13.97 13.96 -9.68
C VAL A 131 -13.39 12.79 -10.46
N ASP A 132 -12.59 13.06 -11.49
CA ASP A 132 -11.99 12.02 -12.34
C ASP A 132 -10.95 11.21 -11.58
N GLU A 133 -10.05 11.87 -10.83
CA GLU A 133 -9.10 11.19 -9.95
C GLU A 133 -9.83 10.41 -8.85
N ARG A 134 -10.84 11.01 -8.21
CA ARG A 134 -11.61 10.31 -7.16
C ARG A 134 -12.24 9.02 -7.67
N THR A 135 -12.88 9.06 -8.85
CA THR A 135 -13.48 7.87 -9.47
C THR A 135 -12.42 6.85 -9.88
N TYR A 136 -11.28 7.30 -10.38
CA TYR A 136 -10.15 6.44 -10.71
C TYR A 136 -9.56 5.75 -9.48
N ALA A 137 -9.31 6.50 -8.41
CA ALA A 137 -8.77 5.99 -7.16
C ALA A 137 -9.75 5.03 -6.45
N TRP A 138 -11.05 5.32 -6.49
CA TRP A 138 -12.07 4.40 -6.00
C TRP A 138 -12.05 3.07 -6.77
N GLY A 139 -11.91 3.12 -8.10
CA GLY A 139 -11.80 1.91 -8.94
C GLY A 139 -10.62 1.04 -8.54
N TRP A 140 -9.44 1.63 -8.35
CA TRP A 140 -8.26 0.90 -7.88
C TRP A 140 -8.40 0.41 -6.44
N LEU A 141 -9.04 1.17 -5.56
CA LEU A 141 -9.28 0.73 -4.19
C LEU A 141 -10.10 -0.58 -4.16
N GLN A 142 -11.02 -0.81 -5.09
CA GLN A 142 -11.75 -2.08 -5.15
C GLN A 142 -10.82 -3.27 -5.45
N GLU A 143 -9.86 -3.10 -6.35
CA GLU A 143 -8.84 -4.14 -6.63
C GLU A 143 -7.93 -4.37 -5.41
N VAL A 144 -7.56 -3.29 -4.71
CA VAL A 144 -6.79 -3.36 -3.46
C VAL A 144 -7.59 -4.06 -2.35
N VAL A 145 -8.91 -3.80 -2.24
CA VAL A 145 -9.79 -4.52 -1.31
C VAL A 145 -9.77 -6.02 -1.61
N ASP A 146 -9.99 -6.42 -2.87
CA ASP A 146 -9.95 -7.82 -3.27
C ASP A 146 -8.59 -8.48 -3.00
N PHE A 147 -7.50 -7.74 -3.22
CA PHE A 147 -6.14 -8.16 -2.88
C PHE A 147 -5.98 -8.44 -1.38
N PHE A 148 -6.35 -7.48 -0.51
CA PHE A 148 -6.20 -7.64 0.94
C PHE A 148 -7.11 -8.74 1.49
N GLN A 149 -8.34 -8.89 0.97
CA GLN A 149 -9.21 -10.00 1.36
C GLN A 149 -8.57 -11.36 1.04
N ARG A 150 -8.00 -11.49 -0.15
CA ARG A 150 -7.31 -12.72 -0.55
C ARG A 150 -6.05 -12.96 0.28
N ALA A 151 -5.24 -11.93 0.50
CA ALA A 151 -4.01 -12.02 1.29
C ALA A 151 -4.29 -12.41 2.75
N ALA A 152 -5.32 -11.84 3.36
CA ALA A 152 -5.76 -12.21 4.71
C ALA A 152 -6.28 -13.66 4.77
N ARG A 153 -7.07 -14.09 3.78
CA ARG A 153 -7.59 -15.47 3.71
C ARG A 153 -6.46 -16.50 3.55
N ASP A 154 -5.44 -16.16 2.77
CA ASP A 154 -4.33 -17.06 2.43
C ASP A 154 -3.13 -16.90 3.40
N ASP A 155 -3.30 -16.15 4.50
CA ASP A 155 -2.31 -15.88 5.54
C ASP A 155 -0.97 -15.37 4.96
N ARG A 156 -1.05 -14.33 4.12
CA ARG A 156 0.10 -13.77 3.39
C ARG A 156 0.67 -12.53 4.05
N HIS A 157 1.98 -12.38 3.92
CA HIS A 157 2.65 -11.10 4.14
C HIS A 157 2.36 -10.18 2.97
N VAL A 158 2.37 -8.86 3.20
CA VAL A 158 2.21 -7.88 2.12
C VAL A 158 3.42 -6.97 2.08
N VAL A 159 3.92 -6.71 0.88
CA VAL A 159 4.85 -5.61 0.61
C VAL A 159 4.22 -4.67 -0.39
N PHE A 160 4.38 -3.37 -0.16
CA PHE A 160 4.03 -2.33 -1.12
C PHE A 160 5.29 -1.62 -1.61
N THR A 161 5.35 -1.33 -2.91
CA THR A 161 6.47 -0.63 -3.54
C THR A 161 5.98 0.54 -4.40
N VAL A 162 6.70 1.65 -4.37
CA VAL A 162 6.55 2.76 -5.32
C VAL A 162 7.87 3.51 -5.47
N ARG A 163 8.20 3.94 -6.69
CA ARG A 163 9.39 4.77 -7.00
C ARG A 163 8.95 6.17 -7.48
N PHE A 164 9.62 7.22 -7.00
CA PHE A 164 9.30 8.62 -7.27
C PHE A 164 9.99 9.14 -8.55
#